data_AF-A0A2E7JDZ2-F1
#
_entry.id   AF-A0A2E7JDZ2-F1
#
_cell.length_a   1.000
_cell.length_b   1.000
_cell.length_c   1.000
_cell.angle_alpha   90.00
_cell.angle_beta   90.00
_cell.angle_gamma   90.00
#
_symmetry.space_group_name_H-M   'P 1'
#
loop_
_entity.id
_entity.type
_entity.pdbx_description
1 polymer ?
#
loop_
_entity_poly.entity_id
_entity_poly.type
_entity_poly.pdbx_seq_one_letter_code
_entity_poly.pdbx_strand_id
1 'polypeptide(L)'
;MEADYVGAYCPHMGGQTEYVLEDRTRVDCLTPTHAVEFDWCHKWAEAVGQALYYARTTGRMPVIVLICEPGEGRFVDRARIAAPDIEVIVIPK
;
A
#
# COMPACT_ATOMS: atom_id res chain seq x y z
N MET A 1 11.08 7.88 7.41
CA MET A 1 9.81 7.31 7.93
C MET A 1 8.97 6.86 6.74
N GLU A 2 7.95 6.03 6.95
CA GLU A 2 7.06 5.57 5.86
C GLU A 2 6.48 6.75 5.05
N ALA A 3 6.06 7.81 5.75
CA ALA A 3 5.57 9.06 5.15
C ALA A 3 6.53 9.70 4.13
N ASP A 4 7.85 9.50 4.26
CA ASP A 4 8.82 10.03 3.29
C ASP A 4 8.70 9.30 1.94
N TYR A 5 8.41 7.99 1.96
CA TYR A 5 8.17 7.21 0.75
C TYR A 5 6.80 7.55 0.17
N VAL A 6 5.77 7.70 0.99
CA VAL A 6 4.45 8.14 0.53
C VAL A 6 4.56 9.49 -0.20
N GLY A 7 5.23 10.48 0.42
CA GLY A 7 5.44 11.80 -0.16
C GLY A 7 6.31 11.79 -1.43
N ALA A 8 7.28 10.88 -1.52
CA ALA A 8 8.13 10.73 -2.70
C ALA A 8 7.42 10.04 -3.87
N TYR A 9 6.59 9.01 -3.62
CA TYR A 9 6.04 8.16 -4.69
C TYR A 9 4.61 8.53 -5.09
N CYS A 10 3.73 8.85 -4.13
CA CYS A 10 2.32 9.11 -4.42
C CYS A 10 2.08 10.20 -5.47
N PRO A 11 2.79 11.34 -5.46
CA PRO A 11 2.61 12.37 -6.49
C PRO A 11 2.90 11.88 -7.91
N HIS A 12 3.88 10.98 -8.07
CA HIS A 12 4.22 10.39 -9.37
C HIS A 12 3.17 9.37 -9.84
N MET A 13 2.37 8.83 -8.93
CA MET A 13 1.20 8.00 -9.23
C MET A 13 -0.06 8.84 -9.55
N GLY A 14 0.04 10.17 -9.50
CA GLY A 14 -1.11 11.07 -9.64
C GLY A 14 -2.11 10.95 -8.48
N GLY A 15 -1.63 10.53 -7.31
CA GLY A 15 -2.47 10.30 -6.14
C GLY A 15 -2.50 11.48 -5.16
N GLN A 16 -3.54 11.51 -4.34
CA GLN A 16 -3.65 12.34 -3.15
C GLN A 16 -3.07 11.59 -1.95
N THR A 17 -2.13 12.20 -1.25
CA THR A 17 -1.57 11.65 -0.02
C THR A 17 -2.54 11.81 1.15
N GLU A 18 -2.48 10.86 2.09
CA GLU A 18 -3.15 10.97 3.40
C GLU A 18 -4.67 11.22 3.32
N TYR A 19 -5.35 10.52 2.42
CA TYR A 19 -6.80 10.68 2.25
C TYR A 19 -7.55 10.10 3.45
N VAL A 20 -8.28 10.94 4.18
CA VAL A 20 -9.01 10.54 5.40
C VAL A 20 -10.40 10.01 5.05
N LEU A 21 -10.69 8.79 5.47
CA LEU A 21 -11.99 8.13 5.34
C LEU A 21 -12.96 8.56 6.45
N GLU A 22 -14.24 8.21 6.32
CA GLU A 22 -15.31 8.60 7.27
C GLU A 22 -15.05 8.11 8.71
N ASP A 23 -14.41 6.96 8.85
CA ASP A 23 -14.03 6.37 10.14
C ASP A 23 -12.72 6.95 10.71
N ARG A 24 -12.16 7.96 10.05
CA ARG A 24 -10.87 8.63 10.35
C ARG A 24 -9.64 7.76 10.08
N THR A 25 -9.77 6.60 9.45
CA THR A 25 -8.61 5.91 8.87
C THR A 25 -8.06 6.70 7.68
N ARG A 26 -6.80 6.46 7.34
CA ARG A 26 -6.06 7.25 6.36
C ARG A 26 -5.53 6.31 5.30
N VAL A 27 -5.84 6.59 4.05
CA VAL A 27 -5.23 5.93 2.89
C VAL A 27 -3.94 6.69 2.58
N ASP A 28 -2.81 5.99 2.51
CA ASP A 28 -1.52 6.62 2.24
C ASP A 28 -1.51 7.35 0.91
N CYS A 29 -1.98 6.69 -0.15
CA CYS A 29 -2.09 7.29 -1.47
C CYS A 29 -3.36 6.84 -2.20
N LEU A 30 -4.21 7.80 -2.55
CA LEU A 30 -5.44 7.56 -3.28
C LEU A 30 -5.36 8.14 -4.70
N THR A 31 -5.46 7.29 -5.70
CA THR A 31 -5.56 7.69 -7.12
C THR A 31 -7.01 7.56 -7.61
N PRO A 32 -7.33 7.96 -8.85
CA PRO A 32 -8.66 7.73 -9.41
C PRO A 32 -9.07 6.25 -9.46
N THR A 33 -8.10 5.32 -9.52
CA THR A 33 -8.34 3.89 -9.76
C THR A 33 -7.82 2.97 -8.65
N HIS A 34 -6.88 3.42 -7.82
CA HIS A 34 -6.22 2.61 -6.80
C HIS A 34 -6.27 3.27 -5.42
N ALA A 35 -6.45 2.44 -4.39
CA ALA A 35 -6.18 2.78 -3.00
C ALA A 35 -4.90 2.04 -2.61
N VAL A 36 -3.83 2.80 -2.38
CA VAL A 36 -2.48 2.28 -2.20
C VAL A 36 -2.08 2.44 -0.74
N GLU A 37 -1.64 1.35 -0.13
CA GLU A 37 -1.00 1.35 1.18
C GLU A 37 0.50 1.16 1.05
N PHE A 38 1.28 2.00 1.73
CA PHE A 38 2.72 1.87 1.84
C PHE A 38 3.04 1.27 3.19
N ASP A 39 3.91 0.25 3.22
CA ASP A 39 4.35 -0.29 4.50
C ASP A 39 5.74 -0.92 4.38
N TRP A 40 6.39 -1.11 5.53
CA TRP A 40 7.62 -1.87 5.60
C TRP A 40 7.38 -3.33 5.20
N CYS A 41 8.34 -3.93 4.51
CA CYS A 41 8.22 -5.28 3.96
C CYS A 41 7.71 -6.32 4.97
N HIS A 42 8.24 -6.31 6.21
CA HIS A 42 7.86 -7.25 7.26
C HIS A 42 6.41 -7.09 7.77
N LYS A 43 5.77 -5.94 7.52
CA LYS A 43 4.37 -5.64 7.86
C LYS A 43 3.37 -6.01 6.75
N TRP A 44 3.79 -6.79 5.75
CA TRP A 44 2.96 -7.22 4.61
C TRP A 44 1.53 -7.66 4.97
N ALA A 45 1.33 -8.34 6.10
CA ALA A 45 0.01 -8.84 6.50
C ALA A 45 -0.94 -7.71 6.92
N GLU A 46 -0.41 -6.68 7.58
CA GLU A 46 -1.16 -5.47 7.96
C GLU A 46 -1.52 -4.68 6.70
N ALA A 47 -0.55 -4.45 5.82
CA ALA A 47 -0.73 -3.76 4.54
C ALA A 47 -1.81 -4.42 3.67
N VAL A 48 -1.87 -5.75 3.61
CA VAL A 48 -2.94 -6.48 2.89
C VAL A 48 -4.32 -6.15 3.45
N GLY A 49 -4.48 -6.17 4.78
CA GLY A 49 -5.75 -5.87 5.43
C GLY A 49 -6.19 -4.43 5.17
N GLN A 50 -5.27 -3.48 5.30
CA GLN A 50 -5.50 -2.06 5.07
C GLN A 50 -5.84 -1.76 3.61
N ALA A 51 -5.06 -2.24 2.65
CA ALA A 51 -5.32 -2.03 1.22
C ALA A 51 -6.69 -2.58 0.79
N LEU A 52 -7.07 -3.77 1.28
CA LEU A 52 -8.40 -4.35 1.01
C LEU A 52 -9.53 -3.49 1.60
N TYR A 53 -9.34 -2.99 2.82
CA TYR A 53 -10.33 -2.13 3.45
C TYR A 53 -10.48 -0.81 2.68
N TYR A 54 -9.38 -0.13 2.39
CA TYR A 54 -9.39 1.15 1.69
C TYR A 54 -9.97 1.03 0.29
N ALA A 55 -9.60 -0.02 -0.45
CA ALA A 55 -10.17 -0.34 -1.76
C ALA A 55 -11.70 -0.47 -1.69
N ARG A 56 -12.24 -1.20 -0.71
CA ARG A 56 -13.69 -1.37 -0.54
C ARG A 56 -14.41 -0.07 -0.17
N THR A 57 -13.85 0.69 0.78
CA THR A 57 -14.47 1.94 1.26
C THR A 57 -14.46 3.03 0.19
N THR A 58 -13.44 3.02 -0.66
CA THR A 58 -13.30 4.01 -1.73
C THR A 58 -13.86 3.52 -3.06
N GLY A 59 -14.08 2.22 -3.27
CA GLY A 59 -14.44 1.67 -4.59
C GLY A 59 -13.31 1.70 -5.61
N ARG A 60 -12.05 1.62 -5.15
CA ARG A 60 -10.84 1.51 -5.99
C ARG A 60 -10.25 0.11 -5.90
N MET A 61 -9.23 -0.15 -6.72
CA MET A 61 -8.44 -1.38 -6.67
C MET A 61 -7.43 -1.34 -5.51
N PRO A 62 -7.23 -2.45 -4.79
CA PRO A 62 -6.25 -2.53 -3.70
C PRO A 62 -4.83 -2.68 -4.25
N VAL A 63 -3.91 -1.87 -3.72
CA VAL A 63 -2.47 -1.96 -4.01
C VAL A 63 -1.70 -1.88 -2.70
N ILE A 64 -0.67 -2.70 -2.55
CA ILE A 64 0.34 -2.50 -1.50
C ILE A 64 1.69 -2.17 -2.13
N VAL A 65 2.38 -1.21 -1.55
CA VAL A 65 3.78 -0.88 -1.84
C VAL A 65 4.62 -1.30 -0.65
N LEU A 66 5.39 -2.37 -0.80
CA LEU A 66 6.28 -2.87 0.24
C LEU A 66 7.68 -2.25 0.10
N ILE A 67 8.10 -1.53 1.15
CA ILE A 67 9.42 -0.92 1.27
C ILE A 67 10.38 -1.95 1.90
N CYS A 68 11.26 -2.52 1.09
CA CYS A 68 12.03 -3.71 1.46
C CYS A 68 13.55 -3.49 1.43
N GLU A 69 14.24 -4.11 2.39
CA GLU A 69 15.69 -4.29 2.36
C GLU A 69 16.07 -5.54 1.52
N PRO A 70 17.31 -5.62 1.00
CA PRO A 70 17.82 -6.84 0.40
C PRO A 70 17.66 -8.04 1.36
N GLY A 71 17.10 -9.15 0.87
CA GLY A 71 16.88 -10.36 1.66
C GLY A 71 15.46 -10.50 2.25
N GLU A 72 14.60 -9.50 2.09
CA GLU A 72 13.22 -9.53 2.59
C GLU A 72 12.18 -10.14 1.63
N GLY A 73 12.63 -10.75 0.52
CA GLY A 73 11.76 -11.32 -0.53
C GLY A 73 10.70 -12.30 -0.01
N ARG A 74 10.99 -13.03 1.08
CA ARG A 74 10.03 -13.93 1.74
C ARG A 74 8.71 -13.25 2.14
N PHE A 75 8.72 -11.95 2.45
CA PHE A 75 7.51 -11.22 2.84
C PHE A 75 6.67 -10.84 1.63
N VAL A 76 7.34 -10.45 0.53
CA VAL A 76 6.70 -10.22 -0.77
C VAL A 76 6.02 -11.49 -1.27
N ASP A 77 6.70 -12.64 -1.17
CA ASP A 77 6.15 -13.93 -1.59
C ASP A 77 4.91 -14.30 -0.76
N ARG A 78 4.96 -14.10 0.56
CA ARG A 78 3.80 -14.31 1.44
C ARG A 78 2.62 -13.42 1.07
N ALA A 79 2.86 -12.14 0.78
CA ALA A 79 1.81 -11.22 0.37
C ALA A 79 1.12 -11.68 -0.92
N ARG A 80 1.90 -12.03 -1.95
CA ARG A 80 1.40 -12.52 -3.23
C ARG A 80 0.64 -13.85 -3.12
N ILE A 81 1.09 -14.75 -2.25
CA ILE A 81 0.42 -16.03 -1.99
C ILE A 81 -0.89 -15.82 -1.22
N ALA A 82 -0.87 -14.98 -0.19
CA ALA A 82 -2.02 -14.75 0.68
C ALA A 82 -3.12 -13.92 0.02
N ALA A 83 -2.74 -13.00 -0.87
CA ALA A 83 -3.66 -12.06 -1.52
C ALA A 83 -3.31 -11.94 -3.02
N PRO A 84 -3.63 -12.96 -3.84
CA PRO A 84 -3.26 -12.98 -5.27
C PRO A 84 -3.96 -11.90 -6.10
N ASP A 85 -5.07 -11.34 -5.61
CA ASP A 85 -5.85 -10.32 -6.30
C ASP A 85 -5.41 -8.87 -5.95
N ILE A 86 -4.40 -8.71 -5.09
CA ILE A 86 -3.82 -7.40 -4.75
C ILE A 86 -2.57 -7.18 -5.60
N GLU A 87 -2.45 -5.98 -6.16
CA GLU A 87 -1.20 -5.58 -6.81
C GLU A 87 -0.12 -5.31 -5.75
N VAL A 88 1.00 -6.01 -5.85
CA VAL A 88 2.14 -5.89 -4.93
C VAL A 88 3.32 -5.23 -5.65
N ILE A 89 3.57 -3.97 -5.31
CA ILE A 89 4.72 -3.19 -5.76
C ILE A 89 5.81 -3.30 -4.70
N VAL A 90 7.07 -3.41 -5.12
CA VAL A 90 8.22 -3.50 -4.21
C VAL A 90 9.17 -2.35 -4.52
N ILE A 91 9.54 -1.58 -3.50
CA ILE A 91 10.50 -0.48 -3.60
C ILE A 91 11.63 -0.66 -2.58
N PRO A 92 12.85 -0.16 -2.87
CA PRO A 92 13.95 -0.26 -1.92
C PRO A 92 13.70 0.63 -0.71
N LYS A 93 14.06 0.13 0.47
CA LYS A 93 14.24 0.94 1.67
C LYS A 93 15.48 1.83 1.54
#